data_AF-A0A6I1KET1-F1
#
_entry.id   AF-A0A6I1KET1-F1
#
_cell.length_a   1.000
_cell.length_b   1.000
_cell.length_c   1.000
_cell.angle_alpha   90.00
_cell.angle_beta   90.00
_cell.angle_gamma   90.00
#
_symmetry.space_group_name_H-M   'P 1'
#
loop_
_entity.id
_entity.type
_entity.pdbx_description
1 polymer ?
#
loop_
_entity_poly.entity_id
_entity_poly.type
_entity_poly.pdbx_seq_one_letter_code
_entity_poly.pdbx_strand_id
1 'polypeptide(L)'
;MQNFSVWLVLAMLLPFIAGFGDAPPENAEQVASRKTILFPEGPLFFAPLASPKEPRTHVTWLRLNLPGDSFNVGSVGFGDSFGLVRWPGWGEADAWQFGISGAVLAQFNLDTD
;
A
#
# COMPACT_ATOMS: atom_id res chain seq x y z
N MET A 1 -14.16 -23.61 -24.64
CA MET A 1 -14.88 -22.31 -24.67
C MET A 1 -14.49 -21.37 -23.53
N GLN A 2 -13.98 -21.86 -22.40
CA GLN A 2 -13.63 -21.04 -21.22
C GLN A 2 -12.44 -20.07 -21.46
N ASN A 3 -11.46 -20.45 -22.27
CA ASN A 3 -10.24 -19.67 -22.48
C ASN A 3 -10.50 -18.39 -23.31
N PHE A 4 -11.52 -18.40 -24.17
CA PHE A 4 -11.85 -17.25 -25.04
C PHE A 4 -12.47 -16.10 -24.25
N SER A 5 -13.32 -16.39 -23.25
CA SER A 5 -13.88 -15.36 -22.36
C SER A 5 -12.82 -14.65 -21.53
N VAL A 6 -11.76 -15.35 -21.10
CA VAL A 6 -10.68 -14.75 -20.30
C VAL A 6 -9.92 -13.71 -21.11
N TRP A 7 -9.59 -14.02 -22.38
CA TRP A 7 -8.93 -13.07 -23.28
C TRP A 7 -9.82 -11.88 -23.63
N LEU A 8 -11.15 -12.09 -23.75
CA LEU A 8 -12.10 -11.01 -24.02
C LEU A 8 -12.21 -10.03 -22.84
N VAL A 9 -12.25 -10.54 -21.61
CA VAL A 9 -12.26 -9.72 -20.39
C VAL A 9 -10.94 -8.97 -20.22
N LEU A 10 -9.80 -9.63 -20.48
CA LEU A 10 -8.48 -8.99 -20.45
C LEU A 10 -8.37 -7.88 -21.50
N ALA A 11 -8.95 -8.08 -22.69
CA ALA A 11 -8.98 -7.09 -23.75
C ALA A 11 -9.93 -5.91 -23.45
N MET A 12 -11.06 -6.14 -22.76
CA MET A 12 -11.98 -5.07 -22.33
C MET A 12 -11.40 -4.18 -21.22
N LEU A 13 -10.39 -4.64 -20.48
CA LEU A 13 -9.70 -3.84 -19.46
C LEU A 13 -8.57 -2.97 -20.05
N LEU A 14 -8.07 -3.25 -21.25
CA LEU A 14 -7.06 -2.43 -21.93
C LEU A 14 -7.43 -0.94 -22.08
N PRO A 15 -8.67 -0.56 -22.45
CA PRO A 15 -9.05 0.86 -22.53
C PRO A 15 -9.21 1.54 -21.15
N PHE A 16 -9.23 0.80 -20.03
CA PHE A 16 -9.16 1.40 -18.69
C PHE A 16 -7.71 1.71 -18.26
N ILE A 17 -6.72 1.08 -18.88
CA ILE A 17 -5.30 1.33 -18.63
C ILE A 17 -4.79 2.50 -19.49
N ALA A 18 -5.32 2.66 -20.69
CA ALA A 18 -5.02 3.78 -21.60
C ALA A 18 -6.15 4.81 -21.54
N GLY A 19 -6.06 5.74 -20.57
CA GLY A 19 -7.05 6.79 -20.36
C GLY A 19 -7.40 7.55 -21.64
N PHE A 20 -8.70 7.86 -21.77
CA PHE A 20 -9.27 8.75 -22.78
C PHE A 20 -8.47 10.06 -22.89
N GLY A 21 -7.76 10.24 -24.00
CA GLY A 21 -7.06 11.47 -24.32
C GLY A 21 -8.00 12.45 -25.01
N ASP A 22 -8.20 13.63 -24.41
CA ASP A 22 -8.58 14.87 -25.10
C ASP A 22 -8.43 16.10 -24.17
N ALA A 23 -7.25 16.23 -23.53
CA ALA A 23 -6.86 17.49 -22.86
C ALA A 23 -5.79 18.21 -23.71
N PRO A 24 -5.93 19.52 -23.98
CA PRO A 24 -4.95 20.29 -24.77
C PRO A 24 -3.58 20.32 -24.09
N PRO A 25 -2.46 20.43 -24.83
CA PRO A 25 -1.12 20.37 -24.24
C PRO A 25 -0.81 21.65 -23.45
N GLU A 26 -0.85 21.57 -22.12
CA GLU A 26 -0.31 22.61 -21.25
C GLU A 26 1.21 22.39 -21.07
N ASN A 27 2.00 23.41 -21.45
CA ASN A 27 3.42 23.64 -21.20
C ASN A 27 4.35 22.40 -21.06
N ALA A 28 5.11 22.14 -22.13
CA ALA A 28 6.04 21.03 -22.30
C ALA A 28 7.31 21.04 -21.41
N GLU A 29 7.44 21.91 -20.40
CA GLU A 29 8.69 22.05 -19.61
C GLU A 29 8.65 21.42 -18.21
N GLN A 30 7.54 20.82 -17.78
CA GLN A 30 7.47 20.08 -16.50
C GLN A 30 6.77 18.72 -16.60
N VAL A 31 6.76 18.08 -17.77
CA VAL A 31 6.50 16.63 -17.81
C VAL A 31 7.76 15.93 -17.33
N ALA A 32 7.97 15.93 -16.01
CA ALA A 32 8.89 15.03 -15.34
C ALA A 32 8.73 13.67 -16.00
N SER A 33 9.81 13.17 -16.62
CA SER A 33 9.80 11.94 -17.43
C SER A 33 8.87 10.90 -16.80
N ARG A 34 7.69 10.70 -17.40
CA ARG A 34 6.65 9.76 -16.97
C ARG A 34 7.18 8.35 -17.21
N LYS A 35 8.12 7.92 -16.38
CA LYS A 35 8.90 6.71 -16.54
C LYS A 35 8.46 5.69 -15.50
N THR A 36 8.31 4.46 -15.95
CA THR A 36 8.14 3.31 -15.06
C THR A 36 9.43 3.10 -14.26
N ILE A 37 9.29 3.06 -12.93
CA ILE A 37 10.39 2.85 -11.98
C ILE A 37 10.27 1.44 -11.44
N LEU A 38 11.32 0.63 -11.62
CA LEU A 38 11.45 -0.67 -10.97
C LEU A 38 12.04 -0.48 -9.58
N PHE A 39 11.55 -1.24 -8.61
CA PHE A 39 12.00 -1.18 -7.21
C PHE A 39 12.05 0.25 -6.66
N PRO A 40 10.92 0.99 -6.69
CA PRO A 40 10.89 2.38 -6.25
C PRO A 40 11.29 2.51 -4.79
N GLU A 41 12.07 3.55 -4.48
CA GLU A 41 12.41 3.91 -3.11
C GLU A 41 11.16 4.43 -2.40
N GLY A 42 10.67 3.63 -1.44
CA GLY A 42 9.53 3.95 -0.60
C GLY A 42 8.14 3.71 -1.22
N PRO A 43 7.09 3.77 -0.38
CA PRO A 43 5.72 3.59 -0.83
C PRO A 43 5.15 4.88 -1.45
N LEU A 44 4.17 4.73 -2.33
CA LEU A 44 3.39 5.87 -2.83
C LEU A 44 2.47 6.46 -1.74
N PHE A 45 1.98 5.59 -0.85
CA PHE A 45 1.13 5.95 0.28
C PHE A 45 1.78 5.50 1.57
N PHE A 46 1.97 6.44 2.50
CA PHE A 46 2.39 6.11 3.85
C PHE A 46 1.19 5.69 4.68
N ALA A 47 1.36 4.67 5.52
CA ALA A 47 0.31 4.27 6.43
C ALA A 47 0.10 5.34 7.51
N PRO A 48 -1.12 5.44 8.07
CA PRO A 48 -1.39 6.36 9.17
C PRO A 48 -0.53 6.01 10.39
N LEU A 49 0.03 7.02 11.06
CA LEU A 49 0.89 6.87 12.25
C LEU A 49 0.31 5.96 13.35
N ALA A 50 -1.02 5.85 13.40
CA ALA A 50 -1.75 5.13 14.44
C ALA A 50 -2.24 3.73 14.01
N SER A 51 -1.85 3.21 12.85
CA SER A 51 -2.27 1.86 12.44
C SER A 51 -1.53 0.78 13.26
N PRO A 52 -2.23 -0.03 14.08
CA PRO A 52 -1.58 -1.06 14.91
C PRO A 52 -1.06 -2.25 14.09
N LYS A 53 -1.56 -2.39 12.85
CA LYS A 53 -1.20 -3.46 11.91
C LYS A 53 -0.30 -2.99 10.78
N GLU A 54 0.25 -1.79 10.89
CA GLU A 54 1.24 -1.33 9.94
C GLU A 54 2.47 -2.24 9.96
N PRO A 55 3.00 -2.66 8.81
CA PRO A 55 4.21 -3.46 8.72
C PRO A 55 5.44 -2.59 9.04
N ARG A 56 5.65 -2.35 10.33
CA ARG A 56 6.76 -1.58 10.88
C ARG A 56 7.33 -2.23 12.13
N THR A 57 8.58 -1.90 12.43
CA THR A 57 9.20 -2.30 13.69
C THR A 57 8.66 -1.47 14.85
N HIS A 58 8.07 -2.12 15.85
CA HIS A 58 7.56 -1.45 17.04
C HIS A 58 7.58 -2.33 18.28
N VAL A 59 7.58 -1.66 19.44
CA VAL A 59 7.34 -2.25 20.76
C VAL A 59 6.40 -1.31 21.49
N THR A 60 5.28 -1.84 21.98
CA THR A 60 4.24 -1.06 22.67
C THR A 60 3.87 -1.74 23.98
N TRP A 61 3.69 -0.93 25.02
CA TRP A 61 3.08 -1.32 26.28
C TRP A 61 1.79 -0.53 26.47
N LEU A 62 0.70 -1.21 26.80
CA LEU A 62 -0.61 -0.59 26.99
C LEU A 62 -1.28 -1.14 28.26
N ARG A 63 -1.74 -0.25 29.13
CA ARG A 63 -2.66 -0.62 30.21
C ARG A 63 -4.10 -0.42 29.74
N LEU A 64 -4.86 -1.51 29.71
CA LEU A 64 -6.28 -1.48 29.42
C LEU A 64 -7.06 -1.41 30.72
N ASN A 65 -7.92 -0.39 30.86
CA ASN A 65 -8.83 -0.25 31.99
C ASN A 65 -10.25 -0.55 31.48
N LEU A 66 -10.80 -1.69 31.88
CA LEU A 66 -12.17 -2.08 31.58
C LEU A 66 -13.03 -1.92 32.85
N PRO A 67 -14.36 -1.78 32.72
CA PRO A 67 -15.22 -1.79 33.90
C PRO A 67 -15.05 -3.11 34.68
N GLY A 68 -14.48 -3.02 35.89
CA GLY A 68 -14.28 -4.17 36.78
C GLY A 68 -12.97 -4.93 36.62
N ASP A 69 -12.10 -4.56 35.67
CA ASP A 69 -10.79 -5.21 35.49
C ASP A 69 -9.77 -4.28 34.81
N SER A 70 -8.48 -4.52 35.05
CA SER A 70 -7.41 -3.83 34.33
C SER A 70 -6.25 -4.78 34.11
N PHE A 71 -5.73 -4.81 32.89
CA PHE A 71 -4.57 -5.63 32.58
C PHE A 71 -3.58 -4.95 31.64
N ASN A 72 -2.34 -5.41 31.66
CA ASN A 72 -1.24 -4.92 30.87
C ASN A 72 -1.07 -5.78 29.61
N VAL A 73 -0.96 -5.12 28.47
CA VAL A 73 -0.75 -5.74 27.17
C VAL A 73 0.60 -5.30 26.62
N GLY A 74 1.42 -6.28 26.22
CA GLY A 74 2.62 -6.06 25.44
C GLY A 74 2.34 -6.37 23.97
N SER A 75 2.84 -5.54 23.05
CA SER A 75 2.79 -5.80 21.61
C SER A 75 4.16 -5.55 21.00
N VAL A 76 4.62 -6.49 20.19
CA VAL A 76 5.81 -6.33 19.36
C VAL A 76 5.47 -6.65 17.91
N GLY A 77 6.07 -5.92 16.99
CA GLY A 77 5.93 -6.18 15.57
C GLY A 77 7.22 -5.94 14.83
N PHE A 78 7.45 -6.76 13.81
CA PHE A 78 8.50 -6.58 12.82
C PHE A 78 7.88 -6.79 11.44
N GLY A 79 8.01 -5.78 10.59
CA GLY A 79 7.44 -5.82 9.25
C GLY A 79 8.04 -4.74 8.38
N ASP A 80 7.84 -4.91 7.08
CA ASP A 80 8.29 -3.96 6.07
C ASP A 80 7.40 -4.03 4.82
N SER A 81 7.61 -3.08 3.91
CA SER A 81 6.96 -2.98 2.62
C SER A 81 8.01 -2.82 1.52
N PHE A 82 7.81 -3.51 0.40
CA PHE A 82 8.72 -3.51 -0.74
C PHE A 82 7.97 -3.17 -2.02
N GLY A 83 8.37 -2.07 -2.66
CA GLY A 83 7.85 -1.68 -3.97
C GLY A 83 8.46 -2.52 -5.08
N LEU A 84 7.62 -3.01 -6.00
CA LEU A 84 8.08 -3.77 -7.17
C LEU A 84 8.15 -2.89 -8.41
N VAL A 85 7.10 -2.13 -8.69
CA VAL A 85 7.04 -1.24 -9.86
C VAL A 85 6.10 -0.07 -9.60
N ARG A 86 6.49 1.13 -10.05
CA ARG A 86 5.68 2.35 -10.06
C ARG A 86 5.57 2.89 -11.49
N TRP A 87 4.38 3.23 -11.95
CA TRP A 87 4.14 3.76 -13.29
C TRP A 87 3.13 4.93 -13.28
N PRO A 88 3.11 5.77 -14.33
CA PRO A 88 2.20 6.91 -14.41
C PRO A 88 0.73 6.51 -14.33
N GLY A 89 -0.09 7.35 -13.68
CA GLY A 89 -1.53 7.15 -13.56
C GLY A 89 -2.36 7.89 -14.60
N TRP A 90 -3.65 8.05 -14.30
CA TRP A 90 -4.61 8.67 -15.21
C TRP A 90 -4.47 10.20 -15.23
N GLY A 91 -4.26 10.83 -14.07
CA GLY A 91 -3.96 12.26 -13.95
C GLY A 91 -2.48 12.56 -14.18
N GLU A 92 -2.19 13.83 -14.44
CA GLU A 92 -0.82 14.24 -14.81
C GLU A 92 0.21 14.09 -13.68
N ALA A 93 -0.27 14.16 -12.43
CA ALA A 93 0.51 13.99 -11.22
C ALA A 93 0.29 12.61 -10.56
N ASP A 94 -0.50 11.73 -11.18
CA ASP A 94 -0.86 10.45 -10.58
C ASP A 94 0.20 9.38 -10.86
N ALA A 95 0.30 8.41 -9.96
CA ALA A 95 1.07 7.20 -10.15
C ALA A 95 0.33 6.00 -9.57
N TRP A 96 0.59 4.83 -10.15
CA TRP A 96 0.23 3.53 -9.59
C TRP A 96 1.48 2.86 -9.07
N GLN A 97 1.36 2.12 -7.97
CA GLN A 97 2.45 1.31 -7.45
C GLN A 97 1.96 -0.08 -7.08
N PHE A 98 2.69 -1.08 -7.57
CA PHE A 98 2.54 -2.47 -7.17
C PHE A 98 3.70 -2.84 -6.24
N GLY A 99 3.40 -3.57 -5.17
CA GLY A 99 4.37 -3.96 -4.15
C GLY A 99 3.84 -5.06 -3.25
N ILE A 100 4.68 -5.54 -2.35
CA ILE A 100 4.36 -6.53 -1.33
C ILE A 100 4.62 -5.93 0.05
N SER A 101 3.88 -6.37 1.05
CA SER A 101 4.13 -6.02 2.44
C SER A 101 3.84 -7.19 3.34
N GLY A 102 4.54 -7.26 4.47
CA GLY A 102 4.40 -8.35 5.41
C GLY A 102 4.89 -7.96 6.79
N ALA A 103 4.29 -8.55 7.81
CA ALA A 103 4.67 -8.34 9.19
C ALA A 103 4.41 -9.58 10.03
N VAL A 104 5.26 -9.78 11.03
CA VAL A 104 5.02 -10.69 12.15
C VAL A 104 4.66 -9.84 13.35
N LEU A 105 3.53 -10.15 13.96
CA LEU A 105 3.01 -9.44 15.13
C LEU A 105 2.79 -10.44 16.25
N ALA A 106 3.18 -10.06 17.46
CA ALA A 106 2.92 -10.83 18.67
C ALA A 106 2.34 -9.91 19.74
N GLN A 107 1.32 -10.41 20.44
CA GLN A 107 0.65 -9.72 21.51
C GLN A 107 0.59 -10.63 22.73
N PHE A 108 0.90 -10.07 23.90
CA PHE A 108 1.05 -10.79 25.15
C PHE A 108 0.12 -10.18 26.20
N ASN A 109 -0.57 -11.03 26.96
CA ASN A 109 -1.09 -10.65 28.26
C ASN A 109 0.08 -10.70 29.25
N LEU A 110 0.45 -9.56 29.82
CA LEU A 110 1.61 -9.46 30.71
C LEU A 110 1.28 -9.79 32.18
N ASP A 111 0.01 -10.03 32.47
CA ASP A 111 -0.47 -10.36 33.82
C ASP A 111 -0.86 -11.84 33.97
N THR A 112 -0.52 -12.68 32.98
CA THR A 112 -0.69 -14.13 33.04
C THR A 112 0.64 -14.79 33.38
N ASP A 113 0.63 -15.65 34.41
CA ASP A 113 1.78 -16.44 34.88
C ASP A 113 2.11 -17.65 33.99
#